data_AF-A0A9P6JSQ9-F1
#
_entry.id   AF-A0A9P6JSQ9-F1
#
_cell.length_a   1.000
_cell.length_b   1.000
_cell.length_c   1.000
_cell.angle_alpha   90.00
_cell.angle_beta   90.00
_cell.angle_gamma   90.00
#
_symmetry.space_group_name_H-M   'P 1'
#
loop_
_entity.id
_entity.type
_entity.pdbx_description
1 polymer ?
#
loop_
_entity_poly.entity_id
_entity_poly.type
_entity_poly.pdbx_seq_one_letter_code
_entity_poly.pdbx_strand_id
1 'polypeptide(L)'
;MSIYSLFKILRTVLFVLASLVAVGVAVLASLSSSTIPHELPGEYWQPVVFSLAVGAMTILTLPLILFSSTGQRKGGFHTRVIFELPWTGILLILWLAAGLVLRSQFTKNHCQFADYVSDKNEYIKWGKDVCSRWNVLAVMSFIDAACPAILVFVHSATLLALALGSKSRGKDNVWGSQTRDLE
;
A
#
# COMPACT_ATOMS: atom_id res chain seq x y z
N MET A 1 14.37 16.75 -22.77
CA MET A 1 13.63 15.54 -22.31
C MET A 1 12.15 15.88 -22.29
N SER A 2 11.29 15.12 -22.98
CA SER A 2 9.83 15.41 -23.01
C SER A 2 9.21 15.17 -21.64
N ILE A 3 8.26 16.02 -21.20
CA ILE A 3 7.51 15.88 -19.93
C ILE A 3 6.90 14.47 -19.81
N TYR A 4 6.48 13.89 -20.94
CA TYR A 4 5.97 12.52 -21.00
C TYR A 4 7.01 11.45 -20.64
N SER A 5 8.28 11.65 -20.98
CA SER A 5 9.36 10.71 -20.66
C SER A 5 9.71 10.77 -19.18
N LEU A 6 9.76 11.97 -18.59
CA LEU A 6 9.92 12.17 -17.15
C LEU A 6 8.79 11.50 -16.36
N PHE A 7 7.55 11.68 -16.79
CA PHE A 7 6.39 11.05 -16.15
C PHE A 7 6.43 9.52 -16.21
N LYS A 8 6.81 8.94 -17.37
CA LYS A 8 6.98 7.49 -17.50
C LYS A 8 8.02 6.95 -16.53
N ILE A 9 9.19 7.60 -16.44
CA ILE A 9 10.27 7.18 -15.55
C ILE A 9 9.85 7.29 -14.08
N LEU A 10 9.29 8.45 -13.68
CA LEU A 10 8.79 8.67 -12.33
C LEU A 10 7.76 7.60 -11.94
N ARG A 11 6.81 7.32 -12.82
CA ARG A 11 5.82 6.26 -12.64
C ARG A 11 6.50 4.91 -12.44
N THR A 12 7.40 4.50 -13.34
CA THR A 12 8.09 3.20 -13.19
C THR A 12 8.85 3.11 -11.87
N VAL A 13 9.55 4.17 -11.47
CA VAL A 13 10.29 4.21 -10.19
C VAL A 13 9.35 4.09 -8.99
N LEU A 14 8.25 4.86 -8.96
CA LEU A 14 7.27 4.79 -7.87
C LEU A 14 6.64 3.41 -7.75
N PHE A 15 6.31 2.78 -8.89
CA PHE A 15 5.73 1.46 -8.92
C PHE A 15 6.70 0.37 -8.46
N VAL A 16 7.96 0.42 -8.92
CA VAL A 16 9.01 -0.51 -8.47
C VAL A 16 9.20 -0.37 -6.96
N LEU A 17 9.29 0.85 -6.45
CA LEU A 17 9.49 1.09 -5.02
C LEU A 17 8.28 0.61 -4.20
N ALA A 18 7.05 0.89 -4.64
CA ALA A 18 5.84 0.37 -4.00
C ALA A 18 5.77 -1.17 -4.02
N SER A 19 6.21 -1.81 -5.11
CA SER A 19 6.25 -3.27 -5.20
C SER A 19 7.28 -3.89 -4.24
N LEU A 20 8.46 -3.29 -4.10
CA LEU A 20 9.50 -3.74 -3.17
C LEU A 20 9.02 -3.64 -1.72
N VAL A 21 8.35 -2.54 -1.36
CA VAL A 21 7.76 -2.39 -0.02
C VAL A 21 6.66 -3.42 0.21
N ALA A 22 5.77 -3.64 -0.76
CA ALA A 22 4.72 -4.66 -0.64
C ALA A 22 5.28 -6.08 -0.47
N VAL A 23 6.38 -6.42 -1.16
CA VAL A 23 7.09 -7.70 -0.96
C VAL A 23 7.71 -7.75 0.44
N GLY A 24 8.33 -6.66 0.90
CA GLY A 24 8.86 -6.55 2.26
C GLY A 24 7.81 -6.85 3.32
N VAL A 25 6.61 -6.25 3.17
CA VAL A 25 5.46 -6.51 4.05
C VAL A 25 5.02 -7.97 4.01
N ALA A 26 4.93 -8.57 2.82
CA ALA A 26 4.54 -9.97 2.69
C ALA A 26 5.54 -10.90 3.39
N VAL A 27 6.84 -10.63 3.27
CA VAL A 27 7.90 -11.39 3.95
C VAL A 27 7.79 -11.20 5.46
N LEU A 28 7.66 -9.96 5.95
CA LEU A 28 7.52 -9.67 7.38
C LEU A 28 6.27 -10.32 7.99
N ALA A 29 5.14 -10.31 7.27
CA ALA A 29 3.90 -10.96 7.68
C ALA A 29 4.03 -12.49 7.70
N SER A 30 4.79 -13.07 6.78
CA SER A 30 5.07 -14.51 6.77
C SER A 30 6.04 -14.95 7.88
N LEU A 31 6.99 -14.09 8.24
CA LEU A 31 7.90 -14.34 9.35
C LEU A 31 7.15 -14.24 10.68
N SER A 32 6.29 -13.23 10.84
CA SER A 32 5.51 -13.06 12.07
C SER A 32 4.56 -14.25 12.30
N SER A 33 3.89 -14.76 11.25
CA SER A 33 3.02 -15.94 11.37
C SER A 33 3.74 -17.19 11.86
N SER A 34 5.01 -17.39 11.49
CA SER A 34 5.80 -18.54 11.94
C SER A 34 6.26 -18.47 13.40
N THR A 35 6.31 -17.26 13.97
CA THR A 35 6.82 -17.01 15.33
C THR A 35 5.74 -16.91 16.40
N ILE A 36 4.47 -16.74 16.00
CA ILE A 36 3.34 -16.58 16.92
C ILE A 36 2.84 -17.98 17.30
N PRO A 37 2.90 -18.39 18.58
CA PRO A 37 2.36 -19.68 19.01
C PRO A 37 0.85 -19.74 18.74
N HIS A 38 0.37 -20.88 18.23
CA HIS A 38 -1.04 -21.14 17.87
C HIS A 38 -2.05 -20.93 19.01
N GLU A 39 -1.58 -20.78 20.25
CA GLU A 39 -2.41 -20.62 21.44
C GLU A 39 -2.86 -19.18 21.71
N LEU A 40 -2.37 -18.20 20.94
CA LEU A 40 -2.81 -16.81 21.10
C LEU A 40 -4.22 -16.61 20.51
N PRO A 41 -5.09 -15.85 21.20
CA PRO A 41 -6.46 -15.61 20.74
C PRO A 41 -6.47 -14.96 19.34
N GLY A 42 -7.46 -15.33 18.53
CA GLY A 42 -7.54 -14.99 17.11
C GLY A 42 -7.53 -13.50 16.74
N GLU A 43 -7.61 -12.60 17.73
CA GLU A 43 -7.57 -11.14 17.53
C GLU A 43 -6.22 -10.63 17.00
N TYR A 44 -5.11 -11.32 17.30
CA TYR A 44 -3.78 -10.92 16.83
C TYR A 44 -3.53 -11.23 15.34
N TRP A 45 -4.28 -12.16 14.77
CA TRP A 45 -4.10 -12.62 13.39
C TRP A 45 -4.77 -11.72 12.36
N GLN A 46 -5.90 -11.11 12.72
CA GLN A 46 -6.67 -10.23 11.84
C GLN A 46 -5.86 -9.09 11.18
N PRO A 47 -5.07 -8.27 11.92
CA PRO A 47 -4.29 -7.19 11.32
C PRO A 47 -3.20 -7.70 10.35
N VAL A 48 -2.60 -8.84 10.65
CA VAL A 48 -1.54 -9.45 9.83
C VAL A 48 -2.11 -9.95 8.51
N VAL A 49 -3.23 -10.67 8.57
CA VAL A 49 -3.94 -11.18 7.37
C VAL A 49 -4.44 -10.02 6.50
N PHE A 50 -4.98 -8.97 7.11
CA PHE A 50 -5.43 -7.78 6.37
C PHE A 50 -4.27 -7.08 5.66
N SER A 51 -3.15 -6.86 6.34
CA SER A 51 -1.97 -6.22 5.75
C SER A 51 -1.36 -7.06 4.63
N LEU A 52 -1.33 -8.39 4.80
CA LEU A 52 -0.91 -9.32 3.76
C LEU A 52 -1.81 -9.24 2.52
N ALA A 53 -3.13 -9.19 2.71
CA ALA A 53 -4.09 -9.07 1.61
C ALA A 53 -3.92 -7.74 0.84
N VAL A 54 -3.70 -6.64 1.54
CA VAL A 54 -3.41 -5.33 0.93
C VAL A 54 -2.09 -5.36 0.14
N GLY A 55 -1.04 -5.97 0.70
CA GLY A 55 0.23 -6.18 0.01
C GLY A 55 0.07 -7.03 -1.26
N ALA A 56 -0.64 -8.16 -1.16
CA ALA A 56 -0.91 -9.04 -2.31
C ALA A 56 -1.73 -8.33 -3.41
N MET A 57 -2.78 -7.58 -3.04
CA MET A 57 -3.55 -6.76 -3.99
C MET A 57 -2.66 -5.73 -4.67
N THR A 58 -1.76 -5.09 -3.92
CA THR A 58 -0.80 -4.12 -4.47
C THR A 58 0.15 -4.78 -5.48
N ILE A 59 0.71 -5.95 -5.13
CA ILE A 59 1.61 -6.72 -6.01
C ILE A 59 0.89 -7.21 -7.28
N LEU A 60 -0.38 -7.61 -7.19
CA LEU A 60 -1.12 -8.11 -8.35
C LEU A 60 -1.58 -6.96 -9.25
N THR A 61 -2.04 -5.86 -8.67
CA THR A 61 -2.73 -4.82 -9.43
C THR A 61 -1.79 -3.78 -10.01
N LEU A 62 -0.67 -3.46 -9.35
CA LEU A 62 0.32 -2.51 -9.86
C LEU A 62 0.93 -2.96 -11.21
N PRO A 63 1.42 -4.21 -11.39
CA PRO A 63 1.91 -4.68 -12.67
C PRO A 63 0.81 -4.68 -13.73
N LEU A 64 -0.42 -5.05 -13.37
CA LEU A 64 -1.55 -5.07 -14.29
C LEU A 64 -1.86 -3.67 -14.84
N ILE A 65 -1.74 -2.63 -14.00
CA ILE A 65 -1.85 -1.22 -14.38
C ILE A 65 -0.67 -0.75 -15.24
N LEU A 66 0.54 -1.26 -15.01
CA LEU A 66 1.70 -0.95 -15.86
C LEU A 66 1.60 -1.64 -17.23
N PHE A 67 1.17 -2.89 -17.27
CA PHE A 67 0.97 -3.65 -18.51
C PHE A 67 -0.15 -3.04 -19.36
N SER A 68 -1.26 -2.63 -18.76
CA SER A 68 -2.34 -1.93 -19.47
C SER A 68 -1.89 -0.59 -20.05
N SER A 69 -0.92 0.07 -19.41
CA SER A 69 -0.26 1.29 -19.91
C SER A 69 0.70 1.03 -21.08
N THR A 70 1.39 -0.11 -21.08
CA THR A 70 2.43 -0.45 -22.07
C THR A 70 1.85 -1.10 -23.32
N GLY A 71 0.76 -1.84 -23.19
CA GLY A 71 0.02 -2.40 -24.32
C GLY A 71 -0.53 -1.29 -25.21
N GLN A 72 -0.36 -1.44 -26.53
CA GLN A 72 -0.73 -0.51 -27.60
C GLN A 72 -2.25 -0.22 -27.74
N ARG A 73 -3.02 -0.24 -26.64
CA ARG A 73 -4.37 0.32 -26.68
C ARG A 73 -4.22 1.81 -26.99
N LYS A 74 -4.65 2.20 -28.19
CA LYS A 74 -4.92 3.57 -28.65
C LYS A 74 -5.98 4.29 -27.79
N GLY A 75 -6.23 3.84 -26.57
CA GLY A 75 -6.99 4.56 -25.56
C GLY A 75 -6.18 5.78 -25.15
N GLY A 76 -6.74 6.96 -25.43
CA GLY A 76 -6.13 8.24 -25.07
C GLY A 76 -5.82 8.29 -23.57
N PHE A 77 -4.83 9.13 -23.21
CA PHE A 77 -4.37 9.39 -21.84
C PHE A 77 -5.50 9.42 -20.78
N HIS A 78 -6.67 9.95 -21.14
CA HIS A 78 -7.84 10.09 -20.29
C HIS A 78 -8.49 8.77 -19.88
N THR A 79 -8.62 7.80 -20.79
CA THR A 79 -9.18 6.48 -20.45
C THR A 79 -8.35 5.75 -19.40
N ARG A 80 -7.04 5.99 -19.40
CA ARG A 80 -6.12 5.44 -18.41
C ARG A 80 -6.29 6.16 -17.06
N VAL A 81 -6.38 7.49 -17.06
CA VAL A 81 -6.60 8.27 -15.83
C VAL A 81 -7.93 7.90 -15.15
N ILE A 82 -9.01 7.71 -15.92
CA ILE A 82 -10.33 7.34 -15.38
C ILE A 82 -10.30 5.99 -14.66
N PHE A 83 -9.50 5.03 -15.14
CA PHE A 83 -9.36 3.73 -14.48
C PHE A 83 -8.32 3.75 -13.36
N GLU A 84 -7.19 4.42 -13.58
CA GLU A 84 -6.04 4.41 -12.68
C GLU A 84 -6.33 5.22 -11.41
N LEU A 85 -6.99 6.38 -11.51
CA LEU A 85 -7.23 7.27 -10.37
C LEU A 85 -8.16 6.68 -9.29
N PRO A 86 -9.32 6.07 -9.63
CA PRO A 86 -10.16 5.41 -8.63
C PRO A 86 -9.46 4.20 -8.00
N TRP A 87 -8.71 3.43 -8.81
CA TRP A 87 -8.01 2.26 -8.31
C TRP A 87 -6.88 2.61 -7.34
N THR A 88 -6.05 3.62 -7.67
CA THR A 88 -5.02 4.11 -6.76
C THR A 88 -5.63 4.73 -5.51
N GLY A 89 -6.82 5.35 -5.61
CA GLY A 89 -7.61 5.79 -4.45
C GLY A 89 -8.04 4.65 -3.53
N ILE A 90 -8.53 3.53 -4.08
CA ILE A 90 -8.89 2.33 -3.30
C ILE A 90 -7.65 1.76 -2.60
N LEU A 91 -6.53 1.63 -3.31
CA LEU A 91 -5.27 1.17 -2.72
C LEU A 91 -4.81 2.10 -1.59
N LEU A 92 -4.93 3.41 -1.75
CA LEU A 92 -4.60 4.39 -0.72
C LEU A 92 -5.43 4.18 0.55
N ILE A 93 -6.75 4.02 0.41
CA ILE A 93 -7.65 3.79 1.55
C ILE A 93 -7.32 2.46 2.24
N LEU A 94 -7.03 1.40 1.48
CA LEU A 94 -6.64 0.09 2.02
C LEU A 94 -5.34 0.17 2.83
N TRP A 95 -4.33 0.88 2.33
CA TRP A 95 -3.06 1.08 3.06
C TRP A 95 -3.25 1.90 4.34
N LEU A 96 -4.07 2.96 4.29
CA LEU A 96 -4.42 3.76 5.47
C LEU A 96 -5.20 2.95 6.50
N ALA A 97 -6.17 2.14 6.05
CA ALA A 97 -6.92 1.23 6.91
C ALA A 97 -6.00 0.21 7.57
N ALA A 98 -5.03 -0.36 6.84
CA ALA A 98 -4.09 -1.33 7.39
C ALA A 98 -3.24 -0.70 8.50
N GLY A 99 -2.71 0.50 8.26
CA GLY A 99 -1.98 1.27 9.27
C GLY A 99 -2.83 1.61 10.50
N LEU A 100 -4.10 1.97 10.32
CA LEU A 100 -5.00 2.30 11.42
C LEU A 100 -5.34 1.07 12.27
N VAL A 101 -5.61 -0.07 11.64
CA VAL A 101 -5.90 -1.33 12.33
C VAL A 101 -4.68 -1.75 13.16
N LEU A 102 -3.48 -1.72 12.56
CA LEU A 102 -2.21 -1.98 13.27
C LEU A 102 -2.04 -1.04 14.48
N ARG A 103 -2.23 0.27 14.28
CA ARG A 103 -2.13 1.26 15.36
C ARG A 103 -3.06 0.94 16.54
N SER A 104 -4.32 0.61 16.25
CA SER A 104 -5.31 0.36 17.29
C SER A 104 -4.94 -0.84 18.17
N GLN A 105 -4.33 -1.87 17.58
CA GLN A 105 -3.83 -3.05 18.28
C GLN A 105 -2.62 -2.72 19.17
N PHE A 106 -1.68 -1.91 18.67
CA PHE A 106 -0.52 -1.49 19.47
C PHE A 106 -0.90 -0.59 20.65
N THR A 107 -1.87 0.32 20.47
CA THR A 107 -2.27 1.24 21.56
C THR A 107 -3.01 0.57 22.71
N LYS A 108 -3.72 -0.53 22.45
CA LYS A 108 -4.52 -1.22 23.49
C LYS A 108 -3.75 -2.31 24.22
N ASN A 109 -2.84 -2.99 23.52
CA ASN A 109 -2.20 -4.21 24.02
C ASN A 109 -0.71 -4.03 24.34
N HIS A 110 -0.25 -2.79 24.59
CA HIS A 110 1.15 -2.51 24.90
C HIS A 110 1.58 -3.23 26.18
N CYS A 111 2.18 -4.41 26.00
CA CYS A 111 2.87 -5.23 26.98
C CYS A 111 2.18 -5.42 28.35
N GLN A 112 0.84 -5.36 28.40
CA GLN A 112 0.07 -5.76 29.59
C GLN A 112 0.31 -7.23 29.97
N PHE A 113 0.78 -8.04 29.01
CA PHE A 113 1.24 -9.41 29.27
C PHE A 113 2.43 -9.45 30.24
N ALA A 114 3.31 -8.45 30.24
CA ALA A 114 4.44 -8.40 31.16
C ALA A 114 3.98 -8.10 32.60
N ASP A 115 2.91 -7.30 32.76
CA ASP A 115 2.32 -7.00 34.06
C ASP A 115 1.50 -8.17 34.61
N TYR A 116 0.81 -8.92 33.74
CA TYR A 116 -0.04 -10.05 34.17
C TYR A 116 0.77 -11.30 34.59
N VAL A 117 2.00 -11.45 34.11
CA VAL A 117 2.85 -12.65 34.33
C VAL A 117 3.94 -12.39 35.40
N SER A 118 3.79 -11.31 36.18
CA SER A 118 4.79 -10.85 37.17
C SER A 118 5.10 -11.84 38.31
N ASP A 119 4.41 -12.97 38.43
CA ASP A 119 4.56 -13.90 39.57
C ASP A 119 5.46 -15.12 39.29
N LYS A 120 5.98 -15.30 38.07
CA LYS A 120 6.91 -16.39 37.73
C LYS A 120 8.14 -15.89 36.97
N ASN A 121 9.28 -15.82 37.67
CA ASN A 121 10.54 -15.20 37.24
C ASN A 121 11.09 -15.63 35.85
N GLU A 122 10.77 -16.83 35.36
CA GLU A 122 11.29 -17.32 34.07
C GLU A 122 10.50 -16.78 32.86
N TYR A 123 9.18 -16.60 33.00
CA TYR A 123 8.33 -16.08 31.92
C TYR A 123 8.50 -14.56 31.70
N ILE A 124 8.97 -13.84 32.73
CA ILE A 124 9.26 -12.40 32.65
C ILE A 124 10.36 -12.11 31.63
N LYS A 125 11.39 -12.97 31.54
CA LYS A 125 12.50 -12.77 30.60
C LYS A 125 12.05 -12.96 29.16
N TRP A 126 11.26 -14.00 28.89
CA TRP A 126 10.65 -14.24 27.58
C TRP A 126 9.69 -13.10 27.18
N GLY A 127 8.84 -12.63 28.11
CA GLY A 127 7.92 -11.52 27.85
C GLY A 127 8.62 -10.21 27.48
N LYS A 128 9.74 -9.88 28.13
CA LYS A 128 10.55 -8.69 27.79
C LYS A 128 11.21 -8.80 26.41
N ASP A 129 11.77 -9.96 26.07
CA ASP A 129 12.39 -10.20 24.76
C ASP A 129 11.37 -10.13 23.63
N VAL A 130 10.18 -10.68 23.85
CA VAL A 130 9.06 -10.62 22.91
C VAL A 130 8.59 -9.17 22.76
N CYS A 131 8.30 -8.46 23.85
CA CYS A 131 7.88 -7.05 23.83
C CYS A 131 8.88 -6.14 23.08
N SER A 132 10.18 -6.33 23.32
CA SER A 132 11.24 -5.59 22.62
C SER A 132 11.23 -5.84 21.10
N ARG A 133 11.05 -7.09 20.67
CA ARG A 133 10.97 -7.45 19.25
C ARG A 133 9.70 -6.92 18.58
N TRP A 134 8.59 -6.89 19.29
CA TRP A 134 7.32 -6.36 18.79
C TRP A 134 7.37 -4.85 18.54
N ASN A 135 8.11 -4.08 19.34
CA ASN A 135 8.28 -2.64 19.08
C ASN A 135 8.98 -2.38 17.73
N VAL A 136 9.97 -3.21 17.37
CA VAL A 136 10.65 -3.10 16.07
C VAL A 136 9.69 -3.45 14.93
N LEU A 137 8.90 -4.51 15.10
CA LEU A 137 7.85 -4.88 14.12
C LEU A 137 6.79 -3.78 13.98
N ALA A 138 6.40 -3.14 15.08
CA ALA A 138 5.43 -2.06 15.09
C ALA A 138 5.93 -0.88 14.26
N VAL A 139 7.16 -0.43 14.52
CA VAL A 139 7.78 0.69 13.79
C VAL A 139 7.91 0.35 12.30
N MET A 140 8.36 -0.86 11.95
CA MET A 140 8.43 -1.26 10.55
C MET A 140 7.06 -1.31 9.89
N SER A 141 6.02 -1.80 10.59
CA SER A 141 4.66 -1.82 10.04
C SER A 141 4.10 -0.41 9.76
N PHE A 142 4.50 0.59 10.54
CA PHE A 142 4.13 1.99 10.27
C PHE A 142 4.85 2.55 9.04
N ILE A 143 6.14 2.28 8.91
CA ILE A 143 6.93 2.71 7.75
C ILE A 143 6.38 2.04 6.48
N ASP A 144 6.08 0.74 6.59
CA ASP A 144 5.54 -0.08 5.54
C ASP A 144 4.12 0.33 5.12
N ALA A 145 3.29 0.83 6.03
CA ALA A 145 1.97 1.34 5.68
C ALA A 145 2.01 2.78 5.14
N ALA A 146 2.82 3.64 5.76
CA ALA A 146 2.89 5.07 5.42
C ALA A 146 3.61 5.31 4.09
N CYS A 147 4.70 4.60 3.82
CA CYS A 147 5.52 4.84 2.63
C CYS A 147 4.76 4.55 1.32
N PRO A 148 4.10 3.39 1.13
CA PRO A 148 3.28 3.12 -0.04
C PRO A 148 2.11 4.10 -0.17
N ALA A 149 1.46 4.45 0.96
CA ALA A 149 0.37 5.41 0.95
C ALA A 149 0.83 6.78 0.42
N ILE A 150 1.98 7.28 0.87
CA ILE A 150 2.55 8.55 0.39
C ILE A 150 2.91 8.46 -1.10
N LEU A 151 3.53 7.36 -1.55
CA LEU A 151 3.91 7.18 -2.95
C LEU A 151 2.68 7.13 -3.87
N VAL A 152 1.66 6.37 -3.48
CA VAL A 152 0.39 6.26 -4.21
C VAL A 152 -0.35 7.60 -4.21
N PHE A 153 -0.29 8.36 -3.11
CA PHE A 153 -0.86 9.69 -3.02
C PHE A 153 -0.17 10.68 -3.96
N VAL A 154 1.16 10.75 -3.94
CA VAL A 154 1.95 11.61 -4.84
C VAL A 154 1.67 11.25 -6.29
N HIS A 155 1.64 9.95 -6.63
CA HIS A 155 1.27 9.50 -7.96
C HIS A 155 -0.14 9.97 -8.37
N SER A 156 -1.13 9.78 -7.50
CA SER A 156 -2.52 10.21 -7.75
C SER A 156 -2.63 11.73 -7.91
N ALA A 157 -1.91 12.50 -7.09
CA ALA A 157 -1.85 13.95 -7.18
C ALA A 157 -1.20 14.42 -8.50
N THR A 158 -0.12 13.77 -8.95
CA THR A 158 0.51 14.10 -10.23
C THR A 158 -0.40 13.78 -11.42
N LEU A 159 -1.12 12.64 -11.39
CA LEU A 159 -2.11 12.29 -12.40
C LEU A 159 -3.23 13.35 -12.47
N LEU A 160 -3.73 13.77 -11.31
CA LEU A 160 -4.77 14.80 -11.22
C LEU A 160 -4.27 16.14 -11.76
N ALA A 161 -3.07 16.57 -11.37
CA ALA A 161 -2.47 17.82 -11.85
C ALA A 161 -2.28 17.82 -13.38
N LEU A 162 -1.82 16.70 -13.96
CA LEU A 162 -1.69 16.55 -15.40
C LEU A 162 -3.05 16.54 -16.11
N ALA A 163 -4.06 15.89 -15.53
CA ALA A 163 -5.41 15.89 -16.05
C ALA A 163 -6.00 17.31 -16.09
N LEU A 164 -5.87 18.07 -15.00
CA LEU A 164 -6.33 19.46 -14.91
C LEU A 164 -5.55 20.39 -15.86
N GLY A 165 -4.22 20.26 -15.92
CA GLY A 165 -3.36 21.05 -16.81
C GLY A 165 -3.57 20.76 -18.30
N SER A 166 -4.06 19.56 -18.64
CA SER A 166 -4.42 19.23 -20.03
C SER A 166 -5.66 19.98 -20.51
N LYS A 167 -6.61 20.25 -19.59
CA LYS A 167 -7.84 21.01 -19.88
C LYS A 167 -7.54 22.49 -20.12
N SER A 168 -6.63 23.09 -19.36
CA SER A 168 -6.32 24.52 -19.48
C SER A 168 -5.61 24.91 -20.78
N ARG A 169 -5.08 23.94 -21.54
CA ARG A 169 -4.41 24.16 -22.84
C ARG A 169 -5.37 24.17 -24.04
N GLY A 170 -6.67 24.30 -23.83
CA GLY A 170 -7.65 24.59 -24.90
C GLY A 170 -7.92 23.45 -25.88
N LYS A 171 -7.68 22.19 -25.48
CA LYS A 171 -8.13 21.04 -26.26
C LYS A 171 -9.51 20.59 -25.76
N ASP A 172 -10.55 21.27 -26.24
CA ASP A 172 -11.93 21.10 -25.73
C ASP A 172 -12.54 19.72 -26.06
N ASN A 173 -12.08 19.04 -27.11
CA ASN A 173 -12.60 17.73 -27.56
C ASN A 173 -11.86 16.50 -27.00
N VAL A 174 -11.06 16.68 -25.94
CA VAL A 174 -10.24 15.60 -25.39
C VAL A 174 -11.06 14.57 -24.61
N TRP A 175 -12.20 14.97 -24.06
CA TRP A 175 -13.08 14.09 -23.28
C TRP A 175 -14.20 13.44 -24.12
N GLY A 176 -14.48 13.97 -25.32
CA GLY A 176 -15.65 13.55 -26.12
C GLY A 176 -15.34 12.84 -27.44
N SER A 177 -14.08 12.78 -27.91
CA SER A 177 -13.82 12.29 -29.29
C SER A 177 -13.87 10.77 -29.48
N GLN A 178 -13.97 9.96 -28.43
CA GLN A 178 -13.93 8.49 -28.58
C GLN A 178 -15.20 7.85 -29.16
N THR A 179 -16.32 8.57 -29.26
CA THR A 179 -17.55 8.02 -29.84
C THR A 179 -17.66 8.20 -31.35
N ARG A 180 -16.74 8.93 -31.99
CA ARG A 180 -16.84 9.28 -33.42
C ARG A 180 -16.09 8.33 -34.37
N ASP A 181 -15.26 7.43 -33.85
CA ASP A 181 -14.47 6.47 -34.65
C ASP A 181 -15.13 5.06 -34.71
N LEU A 182 -16.39 4.93 -34.31
CA LEU A 182 -17.17 3.68 -34.33
C LEU A 182 -18.27 3.65 -35.41
N GLU A 183 -18.30 4.64 -36.32
CA GLU A 183 -19.15 4.65 -37.51
C GLU A 183 -18.35 4.40 -38.79
#